data_AF-A0A228I070-F1
#
_entry.id   AF-A0A228I070-F1
#
_cell.length_a   1.000
_cell.length_b   1.000
_cell.length_c   1.000
_cell.angle_alpha   90.00
_cell.angle_beta   90.00
_cell.angle_gamma   90.00
#
_symmetry.space_group_name_H-M   'P 1'
#
loop_
_entity.id
_entity.type
_entity.pdbx_description
1 polymer ?
#
loop_
_entity_poly.entity_id
_entity_poly.type
_entity_poly.pdbx_seq_one_letter_code
_entity_poly.pdbx_strand_id
1 'polypeptide(L)'
;MAVIALKPYDFPIKDVVGKFPAPLLYVCWEDHLMFPAPFCLPLPPDLPFGALARDVLPPVYGYHPDFAKIDWDRVEWFRSGEPWTPDAAQSLAGNGLGHKDLISFRTPGLDGLGGASF
;
A
#
# COMPACT_ATOMS: atom_id res chain seq x y z
N MET A 1 17.17 -19.79 8.44
CA MET A 1 18.58 -20.26 8.58
C MET A 1 19.48 -19.06 8.36
N ALA A 2 20.52 -18.87 9.17
CA ALA A 2 21.46 -17.74 8.99
C ALA A 2 22.44 -18.01 7.84
N VAL A 3 23.04 -16.95 7.29
CA VAL A 3 24.03 -17.05 6.21
C VAL A 3 25.31 -17.71 6.72
N ILE A 4 25.83 -18.70 6.00
CA ILE A 4 27.14 -19.33 6.26
C ILE A 4 28.19 -18.59 5.43
N ALA A 5 29.23 -18.05 6.08
CA ALA A 5 30.27 -17.26 5.42
C ALA A 5 31.66 -17.53 6.02
N LEU A 6 32.71 -17.34 5.22
CA LEU A 6 34.12 -17.50 5.63
C LEU A 6 34.64 -16.37 6.54
N LYS A 7 33.88 -15.27 6.65
CA LYS A 7 34.16 -14.07 7.46
C LYS A 7 32.84 -13.56 8.06
N PRO A 8 32.88 -12.65 9.06
CA PRO A 8 31.66 -12.02 9.56
C PRO A 8 30.81 -11.45 8.41
N TYR A 9 29.56 -11.92 8.33
CA TYR A 9 28.61 -11.50 7.30
C TYR A 9 27.62 -10.52 7.91
N ASP A 10 28.10 -9.30 8.14
CA ASP A 10 27.34 -8.21 8.76
C ASP A 10 27.41 -6.97 7.87
N PHE A 11 26.26 -6.53 7.38
CA PHE A 11 26.14 -5.40 6.47
C PHE A 11 24.91 -4.58 6.86
N PRO A 12 25.00 -3.23 6.79
CA PRO A 12 23.84 -2.40 7.04
C PRO A 12 22.76 -2.65 5.99
N ILE A 13 21.50 -2.58 6.42
CA ILE A 13 20.35 -2.64 5.52
C ILE A 13 20.47 -1.51 4.50
N LYS A 14 20.35 -1.84 3.20
CA LYS A 14 20.53 -0.86 2.13
C LYS A 14 19.38 0.13 2.07
N ASP A 15 18.16 -0.32 2.36
CA ASP A 15 16.94 0.48 2.25
C ASP A 15 16.38 0.78 3.65
N VAL A 16 17.16 1.54 4.42
CA VAL A 16 16.72 2.13 5.69
C VAL A 16 15.98 3.43 5.42
N VAL A 17 15.00 3.76 6.27
CA VAL A 17 14.12 4.93 6.10
C VAL A 17 14.86 6.24 5.87
N GLY A 18 15.98 6.47 6.58
CA GLY A 18 16.78 7.70 6.48
C GLY A 18 17.48 7.92 5.13
N LYS A 19 17.38 6.99 4.18
CA LYS A 19 17.88 7.15 2.81
C LYS A 19 16.82 7.62 1.81
N PHE A 20 15.57 7.75 2.26
CA PHE A 20 14.45 8.17 1.44
C PHE A 20 13.91 9.51 1.93
N PRO A 21 13.34 10.34 1.04
CA PRO A 21 12.72 11.61 1.44
C PRO A 21 11.49 11.42 2.34
N ALA A 22 10.88 10.24 2.31
CA ALA A 22 9.80 9.82 3.18
C ALA A 22 9.79 8.28 3.30
N PRO A 23 9.13 7.69 4.32
CA PRO A 23 8.90 6.25 4.38
C PRO A 23 8.20 5.73 3.11
N LEU A 24 8.72 4.62 2.57
CA LEU A 24 8.04 3.88 1.51
C LEU A 24 6.82 3.13 2.07
N LEU A 25 5.69 3.21 1.38
CA LEU A 25 4.50 2.40 1.62
C LEU A 25 4.16 1.65 0.34
N TYR A 26 3.92 0.35 0.45
CA TYR A 26 3.38 -0.44 -0.65
C TYR A 26 1.86 -0.44 -0.57
N VAL A 27 1.19 -0.13 -1.66
CA VAL A 27 -0.28 -0.12 -1.75
C VAL A 27 -0.70 -1.03 -2.89
N CYS A 28 -1.55 -2.01 -2.61
CA CYS A 28 -2.15 -2.92 -3.59
C CYS A 28 -3.65 -2.67 -3.68
N TRP A 29 -4.18 -2.60 -4.90
CA TRP A 29 -5.62 -2.76 -5.13
C TRP A 29 -5.88 -4.20 -5.56
N GLU A 30 -6.56 -4.96 -4.72
CA GLU A 30 -6.84 -6.37 -5.00
C GLU A 30 -7.83 -6.49 -6.17
N ASP A 31 -7.70 -7.59 -6.92
CA ASP A 31 -8.53 -7.93 -8.08
C ASP A 31 -8.43 -6.96 -9.29
N HIS A 32 -7.32 -6.22 -9.40
CA HIS A 32 -7.08 -5.21 -10.44
C HIS A 32 -5.68 -5.31 -11.08
N LEU A 33 -5.41 -6.42 -11.76
CA LEU A 33 -4.13 -6.84 -12.34
C LEU A 33 -3.67 -6.02 -13.55
N MET A 34 -4.47 -5.10 -14.08
CA MET A 34 -4.01 -4.05 -14.99
C MET A 34 -2.82 -3.30 -14.38
N PHE A 35 -2.76 -3.23 -13.05
CA PHE A 35 -1.58 -2.86 -12.30
C PHE A 35 -0.86 -4.14 -11.84
N PRO A 36 0.27 -4.51 -12.44
CA PRO A 36 0.83 -5.86 -12.31
C PRO A 36 1.45 -6.16 -10.93
N ALA A 37 1.59 -5.16 -10.07
CA ALA A 37 2.15 -5.28 -8.73
C ALA A 37 1.70 -4.11 -7.84
N PRO A 38 1.79 -4.25 -6.50
CA PRO A 38 1.59 -3.13 -5.59
C PRO A 38 2.52 -1.96 -5.92
N PHE A 39 1.99 -0.74 -5.89
CA PHE A 39 2.80 0.46 -6.07
C PHE A 39 3.59 0.76 -4.80
N CYS A 40 4.87 1.11 -4.96
CA CYS A 40 5.74 1.59 -3.88
C CYS A 40 5.80 3.12 -3.91
N LEU A 41 5.28 3.77 -2.87
CA LEU A 41 5.12 5.22 -2.82
C LEU A 41 5.90 5.80 -1.64
N PRO A 42 6.75 6.83 -1.84
CA PRO A 42 7.32 7.59 -0.74
C PRO A 42 6.26 8.55 -0.18
N LEU A 43 5.71 8.26 1.00
CA LEU A 43 4.61 9.04 1.59
C LEU A 43 5.01 9.66 2.94
N PRO A 44 4.68 10.94 3.18
CA PRO A 44 4.93 11.57 4.48
C PRO A 44 4.22 10.81 5.61
N PRO A 45 4.89 10.55 6.74
CA PRO A 45 4.29 9.80 7.85
C PRO A 45 3.10 10.53 8.51
N ASP A 46 3.03 11.85 8.35
CA ASP A 46 1.99 12.74 8.83
C ASP A 46 0.81 12.89 7.86
N LEU A 47 0.87 12.32 6.65
CA LEU A 47 -0.25 12.30 5.71
C LEU A 47 -1.49 11.65 6.36
N PRO A 48 -2.65 12.32 6.42
CA PRO A 48 -3.88 11.70 6.89
C PRO A 48 -4.28 10.49 6.04
N PHE A 49 -4.74 9.40 6.65
CA PHE A 49 -5.11 8.21 5.91
C PHE A 49 -6.28 8.47 4.94
N GLY A 50 -7.26 9.31 5.32
CA GLY A 50 -8.33 9.72 4.40
C GLY A 50 -7.83 10.51 3.18
N ALA A 51 -6.68 11.19 3.29
CA ALA A 51 -6.06 11.87 2.16
C ALA A 51 -5.33 10.89 1.21
N LEU A 52 -4.88 9.73 1.68
CA LEU A 52 -4.34 8.68 0.81
C LEU A 52 -5.38 8.28 -0.25
N ALA A 53 -6.58 7.91 0.18
CA ALA A 53 -7.66 7.51 -0.72
C ALA A 53 -8.11 8.63 -1.66
N ARG A 54 -8.22 9.86 -1.14
CA ARG A 54 -8.73 11.01 -1.91
C ARG A 54 -7.73 11.65 -2.86
N ASP A 55 -6.48 11.77 -2.45
CA ASP A 55 -5.51 12.65 -3.10
C ASP A 55 -4.33 11.87 -3.70
N VAL A 56 -4.02 10.67 -3.18
CA VAL A 56 -2.88 9.85 -3.63
C VAL A 56 -3.29 8.72 -4.56
N LEU A 57 -4.35 7.97 -4.23
CA LEU A 57 -4.76 6.81 -5.03
C LEU A 57 -5.35 7.15 -6.42
N PRO A 58 -6.05 8.27 -6.66
CA PRO A 58 -6.59 8.59 -7.98
C PRO A 58 -5.55 8.68 -9.10
N PRO A 59 -4.41 9.39 -8.95
CA PRO A 59 -3.39 9.38 -10.00
C PRO A 59 -2.65 8.05 -10.14
N VAL A 60 -2.73 7.14 -9.14
CA VAL A 60 -2.09 5.82 -9.17
C VAL A 60 -2.96 4.79 -9.88
N TYR A 61 -4.25 4.75 -9.54
CA TYR A 61 -5.18 3.70 -9.94
C TYR A 61 -6.32 4.19 -10.87
N GLY A 62 -6.47 5.50 -11.04
CA GLY A 62 -7.61 6.10 -11.76
C GLY A 62 -7.70 5.80 -13.26
N TYR A 63 -6.68 5.17 -13.85
CA TYR A 63 -6.78 4.66 -15.22
C TYR A 63 -7.75 3.47 -15.34
N HIS A 64 -7.97 2.73 -14.24
CA HIS A 64 -8.91 1.62 -14.24
C HIS A 64 -10.35 2.13 -14.14
N PRO A 65 -11.29 1.67 -14.99
CA PRO A 65 -12.65 2.20 -15.02
C PRO A 65 -13.43 1.96 -13.73
N ASP A 66 -13.13 0.89 -12.98
CA ASP A 66 -13.80 0.64 -11.69
C ASP A 66 -13.36 1.60 -10.59
N PHE A 67 -12.22 2.29 -10.73
CA PHE A 67 -11.73 3.19 -9.69
C PHE A 67 -12.71 4.33 -9.44
N ALA A 68 -13.33 4.84 -10.51
CA ALA A 68 -14.36 5.88 -10.44
C ALA A 68 -15.67 5.40 -9.81
N LYS A 69 -15.86 4.10 -9.61
CA LYS A 69 -17.08 3.47 -9.06
C LYS A 69 -16.89 3.04 -7.60
N ILE A 70 -15.70 3.20 -7.03
CA ILE A 70 -15.40 2.75 -5.67
C ILE A 70 -16.33 3.45 -4.67
N ASP A 71 -17.02 2.64 -3.89
CA ASP A 71 -17.69 3.05 -2.66
C ASP A 71 -16.71 2.93 -1.49
N TRP A 72 -16.08 4.06 -1.13
CA TRP A 72 -15.02 4.11 -0.12
C TRP A 72 -15.48 3.69 1.28
N ASP A 73 -16.78 3.80 1.59
CA ASP A 73 -17.34 3.39 2.88
C ASP A 73 -17.42 1.86 3.02
N ARG A 74 -17.30 1.14 1.89
CA ARG A 74 -17.36 -0.33 1.83
C ARG A 74 -16.02 -0.98 1.53
N VAL A 75 -14.96 -0.19 1.39
CA VAL A 75 -13.62 -0.71 1.12
C VAL A 75 -13.12 -1.52 2.29
N GLU A 76 -12.64 -2.72 1.99
CA GLU A 76 -12.01 -3.61 2.95
C GLU A 76 -10.51 -3.37 2.90
N TRP A 77 -9.91 -3.03 4.05
CA TRP A 77 -8.48 -2.76 4.15
C TRP A 77 -7.75 -3.92 4.83
N PHE A 78 -6.52 -4.14 4.39
CA PHE A 78 -5.63 -5.15 4.94
C PHE A 78 -4.23 -4.57 5.15
N ARG A 79 -3.55 -5.06 6.17
CA ARG A 79 -2.13 -4.78 6.42
C ARG A 79 -1.37 -6.09 6.44
N SER A 80 -0.44 -6.26 5.51
CA SER A 80 0.32 -7.50 5.36
C SER A 80 -0.56 -8.77 5.25
N GLY A 81 -1.72 -8.63 4.61
CA GLY A 81 -2.69 -9.73 4.40
C GLY A 81 -3.71 -9.93 5.52
N GLU A 82 -3.56 -9.24 6.65
CA GLU A 82 -4.50 -9.32 7.77
C GLU A 82 -5.54 -8.19 7.70
N PRO A 83 -6.84 -8.47 7.96
CA PRO A 83 -7.87 -7.44 8.02
C PRO A 83 -7.50 -6.34 9.00
N TRP A 84 -7.67 -5.09 8.57
CA TRP A 84 -7.23 -3.93 9.32
C TRP A 84 -8.18 -2.76 9.09
N THR A 85 -8.51 -2.00 10.13
CA THR A 85 -9.44 -0.86 10.05
C THR A 85 -8.70 0.45 10.33
N PRO A 86 -8.25 1.17 9.30
CA PRO A 86 -7.60 2.47 9.47
C PRO A 86 -8.57 3.53 10.01
N ASP A 87 -8.06 4.45 10.82
CA ASP A 87 -8.71 5.70 11.17
C ASP A 87 -8.36 6.76 10.12
N ALA A 88 -9.36 7.18 9.34
CA ALA A 88 -9.20 8.16 8.27
C ALA A 88 -8.70 9.54 8.75
N ALA A 89 -8.97 9.91 10.00
CA ALA A 89 -8.57 11.20 10.59
C ALA A 89 -7.12 11.17 11.10
N GLN A 90 -6.58 9.98 11.38
CA GLN A 90 -5.20 9.82 11.82
C GLN A 90 -4.23 9.82 10.64
N SER A 91 -2.98 10.18 10.92
CA SER A 91 -1.90 10.07 9.93
C SER A 91 -1.56 8.61 9.60
N LEU A 92 -0.81 8.37 8.53
CA LEU A 92 -0.27 7.04 8.21
C LEU A 92 0.49 6.45 9.40
N ALA A 93 1.38 7.22 10.02
CA ALA A 93 2.12 6.78 11.20
C ALA A 93 1.22 6.63 12.44
N GLY A 94 0.18 7.46 12.60
CA GLY A 94 -0.81 7.33 13.68
C GLY A 94 -1.61 6.03 13.58
N ASN A 95 -1.88 5.61 12.35
CA ASN A 95 -2.43 4.31 11.98
C ASN A 95 -1.43 3.14 12.15
N GLY A 96 -0.22 3.43 12.63
CA GLY A 96 0.84 2.46 12.87
C GLY A 96 1.60 2.02 11.62
N LEU A 97 1.42 2.68 10.47
CA LEU A 97 2.17 2.38 9.24
C LEU A 97 3.58 2.95 9.29
N GLY A 98 4.56 2.11 8.97
CA GLY A 98 5.98 2.41 8.96
C GLY A 98 6.64 2.16 7.60
N HIS A 99 7.98 2.26 7.60
CA HIS A 99 8.77 2.09 6.40
C HIS A 99 8.68 0.66 5.83
N LYS A 100 8.27 0.56 4.56
CA LYS A 100 8.06 -0.67 3.77
C LYS A 100 6.92 -1.55 4.27
N ASP A 101 5.95 -0.99 4.99
CA ASP A 101 4.69 -1.69 5.20
C ASP A 101 3.95 -1.88 3.88
N LEU A 102 3.17 -2.95 3.82
CA LEU A 102 2.27 -3.27 2.72
C LEU A 102 0.83 -3.15 3.23
N ILE A 103 0.05 -2.33 2.56
CA ILE A 103 -1.40 -2.31 2.68
C ILE A 103 -2.02 -2.76 1.37
N SER A 104 -3.16 -3.42 1.48
CA SER A 104 -4.03 -3.70 0.34
C SER A 104 -5.45 -3.27 0.64
N PHE A 105 -6.20 -3.03 -0.41
CA PHE A 105 -7.63 -2.78 -0.30
C PHE A 105 -8.40 -3.54 -1.36
N ARG A 106 -9.58 -4.02 -0.98
CA ARG A 106 -10.55 -4.66 -1.85
C ARG A 106 -11.80 -3.79 -1.95
N THR A 107 -12.41 -3.81 -3.12
CA THR A 107 -13.60 -3.03 -3.47
C THR A 107 -14.75 -3.98 -3.79
N PRO A 108 -15.56 -4.39 -2.79
CA PRO A 108 -16.55 -5.44 -2.98
C PRO A 108 -17.53 -5.17 -4.13
N GLY A 109 -17.60 -6.09 -5.09
CA GLY A 109 -18.45 -5.98 -6.28
C GLY A 109 -17.79 -5.25 -7.47
N LEU A 110 -16.51 -4.90 -7.34
CA LEU A 110 -15.65 -4.40 -8.42
C LEU A 110 -14.46 -5.35 -8.50
N ASP A 111 -14.52 -6.31 -9.42
CA ASP A 111 -13.59 -7.45 -9.52
C ASP A 111 -12.72 -7.37 -10.80
N GLY A 112 -12.44 -6.16 -11.27
CA GLY A 112 -11.67 -5.91 -12.50
C GLY A 112 -12.42 -6.23 -13.80
N LEU A 113 -11.69 -6.24 -14.91
CA LEU A 113 -12.23 -6.39 -16.25
C LEU A 113 -12.29 -7.84 -16.72
N GLY A 114 -13.31 -8.14 -17.54
CA GLY A 114 -13.41 -9.39 -18.29
C GLY A 114 -13.57 -10.65 -17.43
N GLY A 115 -13.93 -10.53 -16.15
CA GLY A 115 -14.00 -11.66 -15.22
C GLY A 115 -12.63 -12.29 -14.93
N ALA A 116 -11.54 -11.53 -15.12
CA ALA A 116 -10.17 -12.00 -14.98
C ALA A 116 -9.36 -11.19 -13.95
N SER A 117 -10.04 -10.37 -13.13
CA SER A 117 -9.40 -9.47 -12.18
C SER A 117 -8.39 -8.53 -12.84
N PHE A 118 -8.63 -8.11 -14.09
CA PHE A 118 -7.70 -7.27 -14.85
C PHE A 118 -8.02 -5.79 -14.65
#